data_AF-A0A966QZF8-F1
#
_entry.id   AF-A0A966QZF8-F1
#
_cell.length_a   1.000
_cell.length_b   1.000
_cell.length_c   1.000
_cell.angle_alpha   90.00
_cell.angle_beta   90.00
_cell.angle_gamma   90.00
#
_symmetry.space_group_name_H-M   'P 1'
#
loop_
_entity.id
_entity.type
_entity.pdbx_description
1 polymer ?
#
loop_
_entity_poly.entity_id
_entity_poly.type
_entity_poly.pdbx_seq_one_letter_code
_entity_poly.pdbx_strand_id
1 'polypeptide(L)'
;MNNIECANFLSWLCNRLQNKYHEDEDIINKIKYILDNKKVVDDRISVKFIGALCNKYYPGFELEQTPDLKMGYSNEEKQEIYNLIS
;
A
#
# COMPACT_ATOMS: atom_id res chain seq x y z
N MET A 1 -6.48 6.25 1.67
CA MET A 1 -7.96 6.25 1.55
C MET A 1 -8.45 5.32 2.64
N ASN A 2 -9.22 5.82 3.61
CA ASN A 2 -9.60 5.00 4.77
C ASN A 2 -10.57 3.89 4.33
N ASN A 3 -10.57 2.74 5.00
CA ASN A 3 -11.43 1.58 4.66
C ASN A 3 -12.92 1.92 4.53
N ILE A 4 -13.38 2.92 5.29
CA ILE A 4 -14.76 3.43 5.26
C ILE A 4 -15.06 4.13 3.92
N GLU A 5 -14.11 4.89 3.38
CA GLU A 5 -14.27 5.61 2.11
C GLU A 5 -14.30 4.64 0.92
N CYS A 6 -13.47 3.59 0.95
CA CYS A 6 -13.49 2.54 -0.08
C CYS A 6 -14.79 1.73 -0.05
N ALA A 7 -15.30 1.36 1.13
CA ALA A 7 -16.57 0.64 1.26
C ALA A 7 -17.75 1.48 0.75
N ASN A 8 -17.76 2.78 1.08
CA ASN A 8 -18.79 3.71 0.60
C ASN A 8 -18.73 3.90 -0.92
N PHE A 9 -17.53 4.02 -1.49
CA PHE A 9 -17.35 4.10 -2.94
C PHE A 9 -17.81 2.83 -3.66
N LEU A 10 -17.43 1.65 -3.16
CA LEU A 10 -17.82 0.36 -3.75
C LEU A 10 -19.34 0.13 -3.65
N SER A 11 -19.96 0.54 -2.54
CA SER A 11 -21.42 0.50 -2.39
C SER A 11 -22.13 1.43 -3.37
N TRP A 12 -21.63 2.65 -3.55
CA TRP A 12 -22.14 3.59 -4.56
C TRP A 12 -22.00 3.04 -5.98
N LEU A 13 -20.83 2.47 -6.30
CA LEU A 13 -20.55 1.89 -7.61
C LEU A 13 -21.47 0.71 -7.90
N CYS A 14 -21.62 -0.22 -6.95
CA CYS A 14 -22.52 -1.37 -7.07
C CYS A 14 -23.97 -0.92 -7.34
N ASN A 15 -24.47 0.07 -6.60
CA ASN A 15 -25.82 0.59 -6.80
C ASN A 15 -26.01 1.25 -8.16
N ARG A 16 -24.99 1.95 -8.67
CA ARG A 16 -25.04 2.55 -10.02
C ARG A 16 -25.06 1.48 -11.11
N LEU A 17 -24.18 0.50 -11.01
CA LEU A 17 -24.11 -0.59 -12.00
C LEU A 17 -25.42 -1.37 -12.05
N GLN A 18 -26.00 -1.68 -10.89
CA GLN A 18 -27.27 -2.42 -10.83
C GLN A 18 -28.47 -1.61 -11.33
N ASN A 19 -28.63 -0.36 -10.87
CA ASN A 19 -29.88 0.38 -11.07
C ASN A 19 -29.86 1.36 -12.24
N LYS A 20 -28.69 1.87 -12.64
CA LYS A 20 -28.56 2.85 -13.72
C LYS A 20 -28.08 2.23 -15.02
N TYR A 21 -27.12 1.31 -14.93
CA TYR A 21 -26.49 0.70 -16.11
C TYR A 21 -27.04 -0.70 -16.43
N HIS A 22 -27.82 -1.29 -15.51
CA HIS A 22 -28.36 -2.64 -15.65
C HIS A 22 -27.27 -3.66 -16.01
N GLU A 23 -26.13 -3.52 -15.33
CA GLU A 23 -24.95 -4.36 -15.55
C GLU A 23 -25.25 -5.82 -15.21
N ASP A 24 -24.45 -6.72 -15.77
CA ASP A 24 -24.58 -8.17 -15.58
C ASP A 24 -24.56 -8.55 -14.09
N GLU A 25 -25.46 -9.46 -13.72
CA GLU A 25 -25.65 -9.93 -12.35
C GLU A 25 -24.38 -10.61 -11.80
N ASP A 26 -23.57 -11.25 -12.65
CA ASP A 26 -22.28 -11.82 -12.27
C ASP A 26 -21.27 -10.75 -11.86
N ILE A 27 -21.28 -9.59 -12.51
CA ILE A 27 -20.41 -8.45 -12.17
C ILE A 27 -20.86 -7.83 -10.85
N ILE A 28 -22.17 -7.67 -10.65
CA ILE A 28 -22.75 -7.17 -9.40
C ILE A 28 -22.41 -8.11 -8.23
N ASN A 29 -22.54 -9.42 -8.43
CA ASN A 29 -22.25 -10.41 -7.40
C ASN A 29 -20.77 -10.44 -7.00
N LYS A 30 -19.84 -10.23 -7.95
CA LYS A 30 -18.41 -10.08 -7.66
C LYS A 30 -18.12 -8.85 -6.78
N ILE A 31 -18.79 -7.72 -7.04
CA ILE A 31 -18.61 -6.50 -6.25
C ILE A 31 -19.20 -6.66 -4.84
N LYS A 32 -20.40 -7.25 -4.71
CA LYS A 32 -21.00 -7.58 -3.42
C LYS A 32 -20.12 -8.53 -2.61
N TYR A 33 -19.57 -9.56 -3.24
CA TYR A 33 -18.63 -10.47 -2.59
C TYR A 33 -17.40 -9.74 -2.02
N ILE A 34 -16.86 -8.75 -2.75
CA ILE A 34 -15.75 -7.93 -2.27
C ILE A 34 -16.17 -7.05 -1.08
N LEU A 35 -17.36 -6.43 -1.12
CA LEU A 35 -17.90 -5.64 -0.02
C LEU A 35 -18.10 -6.47 1.26
N ASP A 36 -18.60 -7.70 1.12
CA ASP A 36 -18.96 -8.55 2.26
C ASP A 36 -17.77 -9.33 2.83
N ASN A 37 -16.81 -9.73 1.99
CA ASN A 37 -15.75 -10.68 2.38
C ASN A 37 -14.35 -10.08 2.42
N LYS A 38 -14.07 -9.02 1.65
CA LYS A 38 -12.77 -8.35 1.74
C LYS A 38 -12.89 -7.22 2.73
N LYS A 39 -12.29 -7.40 3.92
CA LYS A 39 -11.69 -6.25 4.60
C LYS A 39 -10.82 -5.58 3.53
N VAL A 40 -11.17 -4.36 3.13
CA VAL A 40 -10.23 -3.49 2.45
C VAL A 40 -9.07 -3.40 3.44
N VAL A 41 -7.98 -4.12 3.17
CA VAL A 41 -6.79 -4.05 4.00
C VAL A 41 -6.06 -2.87 3.40
N ASP A 42 -6.02 -1.77 4.15
CA ASP A 42 -5.04 -0.72 3.96
C ASP A 42 -3.70 -1.45 3.94
N ASP A 43 -3.09 -1.61 2.75
CA ASP A 43 -1.89 -2.41 2.55
C ASP A 43 -0.71 -1.64 3.16
N ARG A 44 -0.72 -1.56 4.50
CA ARG A 44 0.30 -0.92 5.29
C ARG A 44 1.48 -1.85 5.28
N ILE A 45 2.31 -1.67 4.27
CA ILE A 45 3.62 -2.30 4.18
C ILE A 45 4.35 -1.95 5.48
N SER A 46 4.70 -2.98 6.26
CA SER A 46 5.39 -2.76 7.52
C SER A 46 6.74 -2.08 7.27
N VAL A 47 7.13 -1.12 8.11
CA VAL A 47 8.44 -0.45 8.01
C VAL A 47 9.59 -1.47 8.02
N LYS A 48 9.42 -2.61 8.71
CA LYS A 48 10.39 -3.73 8.68
C LYS A 48 10.58 -4.33 7.29
N PHE A 49 9.50 -4.46 6.51
CA PHE A 49 9.57 -4.93 5.14
C PHE A 49 10.27 -3.91 4.25
N ILE A 50 10.00 -2.62 4.44
CA ILE A 50 10.68 -1.52 3.73
C ILE A 50 12.18 -1.54 4.05
N GLY A 51 12.57 -1.65 5.33
CA GLY A 51 13.99 -1.75 5.74
C GLY A 51 14.69 -2.97 5.14
N ALA A 52 14.03 -4.13 5.10
CA ALA A 52 14.57 -5.33 4.45
C ALA A 52 14.74 -5.16 2.93
N LEU A 53 13.82 -4.44 2.27
CA LEU A 53 13.92 -4.10 0.86
C LEU A 53 15.08 -3.14 0.61
N CYS A 54 15.22 -2.09 1.43
CA CYS A 54 16.31 -1.14 1.35
C CYS A 54 17.66 -1.83 1.52
N ASN A 55 17.84 -2.68 2.54
CA ASN A 55 19.08 -3.43 2.74
C ASN A 55 19.43 -4.35 1.56
N LYS A 56 18.41 -4.87 0.85
CA LYS A 56 18.62 -5.74 -0.32
C LYS A 56 19.17 -4.98 -1.53
N TYR A 57 18.74 -3.74 -1.76
CA TYR A 57 19.15 -2.94 -2.92
C TYR A 57 20.25 -1.91 -2.60
N TYR A 58 20.37 -1.53 -1.33
CA TYR A 58 21.33 -0.58 -0.79
C TYR A 58 22.10 -1.25 0.37
N PRO A 59 23.19 -1.99 0.08
CA PRO A 59 23.96 -2.68 1.10
C PRO A 59 24.46 -1.72 2.17
N GLY A 60 24.17 -2.02 3.44
CA GLY A 60 24.55 -1.17 4.57
C GLY A 60 23.54 -0.06 4.88
N PHE A 61 22.34 -0.09 4.30
CA PHE A 61 21.26 0.86 4.60
C PHE A 61 20.93 0.97 6.09
N GLU A 62 20.89 -0.15 6.82
CA GLU A 62 20.65 -0.14 8.27
C GLU A 62 21.92 0.13 9.10
N LEU A 63 23.12 0.15 8.52
CA LEU A 63 24.33 0.49 9.26
C LEU A 63 24.32 1.97 9.62
N GLU A 64 24.76 2.28 10.84
CA GLU A 64 25.03 3.65 11.25
C GLU A 64 26.26 4.16 10.51
N GLN A 65 26.19 5.41 10.05
CA GLN A 65 27.30 6.02 9.33
C GLN A 65 28.52 6.06 10.24
N THR A 66 29.57 5.35 9.85
CA THR A 66 30.88 5.45 10.50
C THR A 66 31.74 6.38 9.64
N PRO A 67 31.98 7.63 10.08
CA PRO A 67 32.64 8.65 9.26
C PRO A 67 34.04 8.23 8.82
N ASP A 68 34.73 7.47 9.67
CA ASP A 68 36.11 7.02 9.47
C ASP A 68 36.24 5.92 8.39
N LEU A 69 35.15 5.17 8.15
CA LEU A 69 35.13 4.03 7.22
C LEU A 69 34.30 4.29 5.96
N LYS A 70 33.61 5.44 5.87
CA LYS A 70 32.59 5.74 4.84
C LYS A 70 31.62 4.57 4.63
N MET A 71 31.28 3.87 5.72
CA MET A 71 30.32 2.76 5.70
C MET A 71 28.99 3.23 6.29
N GLY A 72 27.90 2.75 5.72
CA GLY A 72 26.54 3.12 6.11
C GLY A 72 26.06 4.43 5.47
N TYR A 73 24.80 4.75 5.72
CA TYR A 73 24.13 5.94 5.19
C TYR A 73 23.81 6.91 6.33
N SER A 74 23.86 8.21 6.05
CA SER A 74 23.36 9.25 6.94
C SER A 74 21.83 9.18 7.06
N ASN A 75 21.28 9.82 8.10
CA ASN A 75 19.82 9.87 8.28
C ASN A 75 19.10 10.60 7.14
N GLU A 76 19.78 11.58 6.52
CA GLU A 76 19.26 12.34 5.37
C GLU A 76 19.18 11.44 4.12
N GLU A 77 20.27 10.73 3.80
CA GLU A 77 20.30 9.78 2.67
C GLU A 77 19.28 8.64 2.86
N LYS A 78 19.11 8.15 4.10
CA LYS A 78 18.08 7.14 4.41
C LYS A 78 16.68 7.66 4.12
N GLN A 79 16.39 8.92 4.43
CA GLN A 79 15.08 9.53 4.15
C GLN A 79 14.86 9.77 2.66
N GLU A 80 15.88 10.20 1.93
CA GLU A 80 15.78 10.31 0.47
C GLU A 80 15.46 8.96 -0.17
N ILE A 81 16.14 7.89 0.27
CA ILE A 81 15.85 6.54 -0.19
C ILE A 81 14.42 6.14 0.19
N TYR A 82 13.96 6.36 1.42
CA TYR A 82 12.57 6.07 1.82
C TYR A 82 11.54 6.79 0.94
N ASN A 83 11.80 8.03 0.55
CA ASN A 83 10.89 8.81 -0.31
C ASN A 83 10.84 8.32 -1.77
N LEU A 84 11.82 7.52 -2.22
CA LEU A 84 11.81 6.94 -3.57
C LEU A 84 10.96 5.66 -3.67
N ILE A 85 10.66 5.03 -2.54
CA ILE A 85 9.94 3.75 -2.44
C ILE A 85 8.57 3.86 -1.76
N SER A 86 8.27 4.99 -1.11
CA SER A 86 6.94 5.33 -0.57
C SER A 86 6.04 5.97 -1.62
#